data_AF-A0ABD1RD18-F1
#
_entry.id   AF-A0ABD1RD18-F1
#
_cell.length_a   1.000
_cell.length_b   1.000
_cell.length_c   1.000
_cell.angle_alpha   90.00
_cell.angle_beta   90.00
_cell.angle_gamma   90.00
#
_symmetry.space_group_name_H-M   'P 1'
#
loop_
_entity.id
_entity.type
_entity.pdbx_description
1 polymer ?
#
loop_
_entity_poly.entity_id
_entity_poly.type
_entity_poly.pdbx_seq_one_letter_code
_entity_poly.pdbx_strand_id
1 'polypeptide(L)'
;MATDPITEIVATENQTVAQVPSFAMTQTVTRNTAPIVNVLVNHGENLEKFNGLNFKTWHQKMLFYLTTLNLARFLIEDAPKLNEHEGDIQTVSAVEAWKHSDFLCRNYVMNGLADSLYNMYSSMKTAKELWESLDCKYKTKDAGLRNSLLTASSIIKW
;
A
#
# COMPACT_ATOMS: atom_id res chain seq x y z
N MET A 1 5.10 -67.48 -2.50
CA MET A 1 3.83 -67.69 -1.78
C MET A 1 3.42 -66.35 -1.20
N ALA A 2 2.16 -66.00 -1.40
CA ALA A 2 1.60 -64.66 -1.31
C ALA A 2 0.99 -64.33 0.07
N THR A 3 0.55 -63.07 0.16
CA THR A 3 -0.55 -62.46 0.95
C THR A 3 -0.25 -61.84 2.33
N ASP A 4 -0.20 -60.51 2.37
CA ASP A 4 -0.79 -59.64 3.42
C ASP A 4 -2.35 -59.70 3.32
N PRO A 5 -3.21 -59.18 4.24
CA PRO A 5 -3.02 -58.14 5.29
C PRO A 5 -3.76 -58.44 6.63
N ILE A 6 -3.89 -57.48 7.57
CA ILE A 6 -5.16 -57.02 8.21
C ILE A 6 -4.89 -55.85 9.19
N THR A 7 -5.71 -54.81 9.03
CA THR A 7 -5.94 -53.60 9.81
C THR A 7 -6.60 -53.87 11.17
N GLU A 8 -6.26 -53.13 12.23
CA GLU A 8 -7.15 -52.98 13.38
C GLU A 8 -7.20 -51.51 13.87
N ILE A 9 -8.42 -51.07 14.12
CA ILE A 9 -8.92 -49.75 14.52
C ILE A 9 -9.44 -49.88 15.97
N VAL A 10 -9.75 -48.76 16.66
CA VAL A 10 -10.49 -48.58 17.95
C VAL A 10 -9.59 -48.12 19.11
N ALA A 11 -9.94 -47.21 20.04
CA ALA A 11 -10.88 -46.08 20.15
C ALA A 11 -10.50 -45.29 21.44
N THR A 12 -10.88 -44.02 21.44
CA THR A 12 -11.29 -43.02 22.47
C THR A 12 -11.26 -43.32 23.99
N GLU A 13 -11.25 -42.21 24.78
CA GLU A 13 -11.70 -41.98 26.19
C GLU A 13 -10.60 -41.89 27.29
N ASN A 14 -10.63 -41.06 28.35
CA ASN A 14 -11.39 -39.86 28.77
C ASN A 14 -10.76 -39.29 30.09
N GLN A 15 -10.84 -37.95 30.29
CA GLN A 15 -11.18 -37.17 31.51
C GLN A 15 -10.48 -37.20 32.92
N THR A 16 -10.22 -35.95 33.41
CA THR A 16 -10.38 -35.35 34.80
C THR A 16 -9.41 -35.75 35.95
N VAL A 17 -8.99 -34.90 36.92
CA VAL A 17 -9.72 -34.11 37.96
C VAL A 17 -8.80 -33.01 38.58
N ALA A 18 -9.41 -32.00 39.23
CA ALA A 18 -8.85 -30.74 39.75
C ALA A 18 -8.48 -30.67 41.27
N GLN A 19 -7.78 -29.56 41.64
CA GLN A 19 -7.82 -28.72 42.87
C GLN A 19 -6.73 -28.74 43.99
N VAL A 20 -6.51 -27.50 44.52
CA VAL A 20 -5.42 -26.87 45.33
C VAL A 20 -5.84 -26.67 46.83
N PRO A 21 -4.97 -26.25 47.80
CA PRO A 21 -4.84 -24.81 48.17
C PRO A 21 -3.44 -24.35 48.75
N SER A 22 -2.91 -23.17 48.41
CA SER A 22 -2.92 -21.86 49.15
C SER A 22 -1.65 -21.54 49.97
N PHE A 23 -1.04 -20.35 49.76
CA PHE A 23 -0.86 -19.24 50.74
C PHE A 23 -0.11 -18.06 50.08
N ALA A 24 -0.60 -16.84 50.32
CA ALA A 24 -0.18 -15.60 49.69
C ALA A 24 1.01 -14.92 50.39
N MET A 25 1.86 -14.22 49.61
CA MET A 25 2.55 -13.00 50.07
C MET A 25 2.68 -11.99 48.92
N THR A 26 2.04 -10.84 49.12
CA THR A 26 2.04 -9.67 48.26
C THR A 26 3.35 -8.90 48.42
N GLN A 27 4.02 -8.53 47.32
CA GLN A 27 4.92 -7.36 47.30
C GLN A 27 4.75 -6.59 45.99
N THR A 28 4.18 -5.40 46.10
CA THR A 28 4.10 -4.38 45.05
C THR A 28 5.45 -3.68 44.91
N VAL A 29 6.09 -3.82 43.75
CA VAL A 29 7.11 -2.88 43.27
C VAL A 29 6.51 -2.14 42.09
N THR A 30 5.99 -0.95 42.34
CA THR A 30 5.45 -0.05 41.33
C THR A 30 6.61 0.53 40.52
N ARG A 31 6.97 -0.12 39.42
CA ARG A 31 7.78 0.50 38.38
C ARG A 31 6.82 1.28 37.49
N ASN A 32 6.85 2.61 37.60
CA ASN A 32 6.10 3.51 36.75
C ASN A 32 6.67 3.44 35.32
N THR A 33 6.29 2.41 34.57
CA THR A 33 6.48 2.40 33.12
C THR A 33 5.31 3.19 32.56
N ALA A 34 5.55 4.46 32.23
CA ALA A 34 4.61 5.24 31.44
C ALA A 34 4.16 4.40 30.24
N PRO A 35 2.87 4.39 29.89
CA PRO A 35 2.44 3.68 28.70
C PRO A 35 3.26 4.26 27.54
N ILE A 36 4.04 3.40 26.87
CA ILE A 36 4.51 3.71 25.53
C ILE A 36 3.22 3.81 24.73
N VAL A 37 2.73 5.04 24.57
CA VAL A 37 1.74 5.33 23.56
C VAL A 37 2.52 5.11 22.27
N ASN A 38 2.40 3.90 21.72
CA ASN A 38 2.58 3.73 20.29
C ASN A 38 1.50 4.61 19.68
N VAL A 39 1.85 5.88 19.44
CA VAL A 39 1.15 6.68 18.47
C VAL A 39 1.43 5.92 17.18
N LEU A 40 0.54 4.98 16.83
CA LEU A 40 0.34 4.62 15.46
C LEU A 40 0.00 5.95 14.83
N VAL A 41 1.00 6.61 14.26
CA VAL A 41 0.76 7.85 13.58
C VAL A 41 0.03 7.42 12.33
N ASN A 42 -1.29 7.41 12.43
CA ASN A 42 -2.18 7.29 11.30
C ASN A 42 -2.06 8.62 10.54
N HIS A 43 -0.91 8.83 9.90
CA HIS A 43 -0.72 9.87 8.88
C HIS A 43 -1.60 9.60 7.65
N GLY A 44 -2.30 8.46 7.63
CA GLY A 44 -3.41 8.19 6.74
C GLY A 44 -4.62 9.02 7.14
N GLU A 45 -4.53 10.35 7.01
CA GLU A 45 -5.69 11.06 6.49
C GLU A 45 -6.09 10.28 5.24
N ASN A 46 -7.24 9.60 5.30
CA ASN A 46 -7.73 8.80 4.19
C ASN A 46 -7.97 9.75 3.03
N LEU A 47 -6.95 9.89 2.17
CA LEU A 47 -7.00 10.74 0.99
C LEU A 47 -8.23 10.30 0.20
N GLU A 48 -9.10 11.26 -0.12
CA GLU A 48 -10.27 10.98 -0.94
C GLU A 48 -9.84 10.23 -2.21
N LYS A 49 -10.45 9.05 -2.42
CA LYS A 49 -10.13 8.20 -3.57
C LYS A 49 -10.47 8.94 -4.86
N PHE A 50 -9.55 8.96 -5.80
CA PHE A 50 -9.75 9.50 -7.14
C PHE A 50 -10.73 8.64 -7.92
N ASN A 51 -11.85 9.24 -8.30
CA ASN A 51 -12.90 8.61 -9.10
C ASN A 51 -12.90 9.09 -10.56
N GLY A 52 -11.89 9.87 -10.98
CA GLY A 52 -11.81 10.45 -12.32
C GLY A 52 -12.15 11.95 -12.39
N LEU A 53 -12.62 12.56 -11.30
CA LEU A 53 -12.94 13.99 -11.21
C LEU A 53 -11.89 14.76 -10.39
N ASN A 54 -11.79 16.08 -10.62
CA ASN A 54 -10.89 16.98 -9.89
C ASN A 54 -9.43 16.51 -9.86
N PHE A 55 -8.95 15.96 -10.98
CA PHE A 55 -7.63 15.33 -11.08
C PHE A 55 -6.51 16.23 -10.56
N LYS A 56 -6.52 17.53 -10.89
CA LYS A 56 -5.50 18.48 -10.41
C LYS A 56 -5.36 18.50 -8.89
N THR A 57 -6.49 18.51 -8.17
CA THR A 57 -6.51 18.54 -6.71
C THR A 57 -6.03 17.22 -6.12
N TRP A 58 -6.54 16.09 -6.64
CA TRP A 58 -6.12 14.77 -6.17
C TRP A 58 -4.63 14.52 -6.45
N HIS A 59 -4.17 14.83 -7.66
CA HIS A 59 -2.79 14.67 -8.10
C HIS A 59 -1.83 15.45 -7.20
N GLN A 60 -2.14 16.72 -6.89
CA GLN A 60 -1.33 17.54 -6.01
C GLN A 60 -1.31 17.00 -4.57
N LYS A 61 -2.46 16.55 -4.03
CA LYS A 61 -2.53 15.94 -2.70
C LYS A 61 -1.74 14.63 -2.62
N MET A 62 -1.87 13.77 -3.64
CA MET A 62 -1.14 12.51 -3.72
C MET A 62 0.37 12.75 -3.85
N LEU A 63 0.79 13.71 -4.68
CA LEU A 63 2.19 14.10 -4.80
C LEU A 63 2.75 14.59 -3.47
N PHE A 64 2.03 15.48 -2.78
CA PHE A 64 2.44 15.98 -1.46
C PHE A 64 2.59 14.84 -0.45
N TYR A 65 1.61 13.93 -0.40
CA TYR A 65 1.66 12.76 0.47
C TYR A 65 2.89 11.88 0.19
N LEU A 66 3.17 11.56 -1.08
CA LEU A 66 4.36 10.79 -1.46
C LEU A 66 5.67 11.52 -1.18
N THR A 67 5.69 12.86 -1.25
CA THR A 67 6.85 13.66 -0.83
C THR A 67 7.11 13.50 0.67
N THR A 68 6.08 13.53 1.52
CA THR A 68 6.26 13.30 2.97
C THR A 68 6.79 11.91 3.30
N LEU A 69 6.52 10.93 2.45
CA LEU A 69 7.02 9.56 2.55
C LEU A 69 8.39 9.36 1.87
N ASN A 70 8.97 10.40 1.27
CA ASN A 70 10.19 10.34 0.47
C ASN A 70 10.13 9.37 -0.73
N LEU A 71 8.94 9.24 -1.32
CA LEU A 71 8.67 8.35 -2.47
C LEU A 71 8.42 9.11 -3.79
N ALA A 72 8.34 10.45 -3.76
CA ALA A 72 8.00 11.23 -4.96
C ALA A 72 8.95 11.01 -6.15
N ARG A 73 10.24 10.73 -5.91
CA ARG A 73 11.22 10.49 -6.98
C ARG A 73 10.89 9.29 -7.87
N PHE A 74 10.22 8.27 -7.33
CA PHE A 74 9.87 7.05 -8.07
C PHE A 74 8.74 7.27 -9.09
N LEU A 75 8.08 8.44 -9.05
CA LEU A 75 7.09 8.84 -10.04
C LEU A 75 7.73 9.35 -11.34
N ILE A 76 9.02 9.68 -11.34
CA ILE A 76 9.71 10.37 -12.45
C ILE A 76 11.03 9.70 -12.86
N GLU A 77 11.77 9.15 -11.91
CA GLU A 77 13.07 8.52 -12.16
C GLU A 77 12.91 7.09 -12.68
N ASP A 78 13.86 6.66 -13.51
CA ASP A 78 13.96 5.28 -13.97
C ASP A 78 14.80 4.44 -13.00
N ALA A 79 14.57 3.13 -13.02
CA ALA A 79 15.35 2.20 -12.20
C ALA A 79 16.86 2.32 -12.48
N PRO A 80 17.71 2.17 -11.44
CA PRO A 80 19.16 2.14 -11.60
C PRO A 80 19.57 1.10 -12.65
N LYS A 81 20.46 1.50 -13.56
CA LYS A 81 21.02 0.58 -14.55
C LYS A 81 22.08 -0.27 -13.87
N LEU A 82 21.94 -1.59 -13.93
CA LEU A 82 22.97 -2.51 -13.49
C LEU A 82 24.04 -2.59 -14.59
N ASN A 83 25.26 -2.18 -14.26
CA ASN A 83 26.43 -2.34 -15.11
C ASN A 83 26.90 -3.81 -15.02
N GLU A 84 26.94 -4.51 -16.17
CA GLU A 84 27.24 -5.95 -16.26
C GLU A 84 28.60 -6.34 -15.67
N HIS A 85 29.51 -5.37 -15.52
CA HIS A 85 30.87 -5.58 -15.03
C HIS A 85 31.01 -5.53 -13.50
N GLU A 86 29.97 -5.10 -12.78
CA GLU A 86 29.98 -4.98 -11.32
C GLU A 86 28.73 -5.67 -10.76
N GLY A 87 28.78 -7.00 -10.74
CA GLY A 87 27.98 -7.84 -9.84
C GLY A 87 28.40 -7.65 -8.38
N ASP A 88 28.61 -6.41 -7.96
CA ASP A 88 28.91 -6.07 -6.58
C ASP A 88 27.63 -6.23 -5.75
N ILE A 89 27.78 -6.80 -4.56
CA ILE A 89 26.68 -7.05 -3.61
C ILE A 89 25.94 -5.74 -3.31
N GLN A 90 26.67 -4.61 -3.30
CA GLN A 90 26.11 -3.28 -3.11
C GLN A 90 25.16 -2.87 -4.24
N THR A 91 25.50 -3.15 -5.50
CA THR A 91 24.67 -2.83 -6.67
C THR A 91 23.38 -3.64 -6.66
N VAL A 92 23.45 -4.93 -6.33
CA VAL A 92 22.26 -5.79 -6.19
C VAL A 92 21.34 -5.28 -5.09
N SER A 93 21.91 -4.97 -3.90
CA SER A 93 21.15 -4.42 -2.77
C SER A 93 20.47 -3.09 -3.11
N ALA A 94 21.16 -2.19 -3.82
CA ALA A 94 20.59 -0.92 -4.26
C ALA A 94 19.41 -1.11 -5.23
N VAL A 95 19.51 -2.06 -6.17
CA VAL A 95 18.43 -2.39 -7.11
C VAL A 95 17.23 -3.00 -6.39
N GLU A 96 17.44 -3.87 -5.40
CA GLU A 96 16.35 -4.45 -4.60
C GLU A 96 15.66 -3.38 -3.75
N ALA A 97 16.42 -2.50 -3.11
CA ALA A 97 15.88 -1.38 -2.35
C ALA A 97 15.06 -0.43 -3.25
N TRP A 98 15.52 -0.20 -4.48
CA TRP A 98 14.76 0.55 -5.48
C TRP A 98 13.43 -0.14 -5.80
N LYS A 99 13.45 -1.43 -6.14
CA LYS A 99 12.24 -2.19 -6.47
C LYS A 99 11.22 -2.18 -5.34
N HIS A 100 11.69 -2.32 -4.10
CA HIS A 100 10.81 -2.25 -2.93
C HIS A 100 10.16 -0.87 -2.80
N SER A 101 10.94 0.20 -2.97
CA SER A 101 10.45 1.57 -2.86
C SER A 101 9.49 1.94 -4.01
N ASP A 102 9.78 1.52 -5.24
CA ASP A 102 8.88 1.65 -6.39
C ASP A 102 7.55 0.90 -6.16
N PHE A 103 7.63 -0.33 -5.63
CA PHE A 103 6.44 -1.08 -5.25
C PHE A 103 5.60 -0.33 -4.21
N LEU A 104 6.20 0.21 -3.15
CA LEU A 104 5.47 0.99 -2.14
C LEU A 104 4.85 2.24 -2.76
N CYS A 105 5.61 3.01 -3.54
CA CYS A 105 5.12 4.21 -4.21
C CYS A 105 3.90 3.89 -5.10
N ARG A 106 3.99 2.83 -5.90
CA ARG A 106 2.88 2.37 -6.76
C ARG A 106 1.65 2.00 -5.94
N ASN A 107 1.83 1.27 -4.83
CA ASN A 107 0.72 0.88 -3.95
C ASN A 107 0.02 2.09 -3.33
N TYR A 108 0.75 3.12 -2.92
CA TYR A 108 0.14 4.34 -2.37
C TYR A 108 -0.69 5.08 -3.43
N VAL A 109 -0.16 5.22 -4.65
CA VAL A 109 -0.93 5.81 -5.77
C VAL A 109 -2.18 4.98 -6.04
N MET A 110 -2.06 3.66 -6.14
CA MET A 110 -3.17 2.74 -6.36
C MET A 110 -4.23 2.79 -5.25
N ASN A 111 -3.82 2.84 -3.98
CA ASN A 111 -4.75 2.96 -2.85
C ASN A 111 -5.51 4.29 -2.84
N GLY A 112 -4.95 5.32 -3.49
CA GLY A 112 -5.64 6.58 -3.73
C GLY A 112 -6.64 6.55 -4.89
N LEU A 113 -6.83 5.42 -5.58
CA LEU A 113 -7.78 5.28 -6.68
C LEU A 113 -9.09 4.63 -6.20
N ALA A 114 -10.19 5.01 -6.84
CA ALA A 114 -11.44 4.26 -6.76
C ALA A 114 -11.28 2.89 -7.43
N ASP A 115 -12.05 1.89 -6.96
CA ASP A 115 -11.86 0.48 -7.34
C ASP A 115 -11.98 0.24 -8.87
N SER A 116 -12.82 1.02 -9.55
CA SER A 116 -12.95 0.96 -11.02
C SER A 116 -11.67 1.39 -11.76
N LEU A 117 -10.95 2.36 -11.22
CA LEU A 117 -9.66 2.81 -11.77
C LEU A 117 -8.53 1.89 -11.32
N TYR A 118 -8.55 1.43 -10.07
CA TYR A 118 -7.58 0.48 -9.55
C TYR A 118 -7.40 -0.73 -10.50
N ASN A 119 -8.51 -1.38 -10.88
CA ASN A 119 -8.48 -2.54 -11.77
C ASN A 119 -7.94 -2.22 -13.18
N MET A 120 -8.17 -1.00 -13.67
CA MET A 120 -7.68 -0.57 -14.98
C MET A 120 -6.17 -0.33 -14.98
N TYR A 121 -5.63 0.09 -13.84
CA TYR A 121 -4.24 0.49 -13.69
C TYR A 121 -3.37 -0.56 -12.98
N SER A 122 -3.95 -1.66 -12.49
CA SER A 122 -3.24 -2.69 -11.73
C SER A 122 -2.17 -3.45 -12.54
N SER A 123 -2.23 -3.40 -13.88
CA SER A 123 -1.23 -4.01 -14.76
C SER A 123 0.06 -3.19 -14.89
N MET A 124 0.05 -1.92 -14.46
CA MET A 124 1.23 -1.05 -14.55
C MET A 124 2.35 -1.57 -13.66
N LYS A 125 3.55 -1.69 -14.23
CA LYS A 125 4.65 -2.39 -13.56
C LYS A 125 5.42 -1.50 -12.60
N THR A 126 5.45 -0.20 -12.86
CA THR A 126 6.20 0.79 -12.07
C THR A 126 5.31 1.93 -11.60
N ALA A 127 5.75 2.65 -10.57
CA ALA A 127 5.06 3.84 -10.09
C ALA A 127 5.05 4.95 -11.16
N LYS A 128 6.16 5.10 -11.89
CA LYS A 128 6.30 6.04 -13.01
C LYS A 128 5.29 5.76 -14.14
N GLU A 129 5.21 4.53 -14.62
CA GLU A 129 4.28 4.15 -15.70
C GLU A 129 2.82 4.43 -15.31
N LEU A 130 2.46 4.12 -14.05
CA LEU A 130 1.16 4.44 -13.48
C LEU A 130 0.89 5.95 -13.47
N TRP A 131 1.83 6.73 -12.93
CA TRP A 131 1.71 8.18 -12.78
C TRP A 131 1.58 8.89 -14.13
N GLU A 132 2.41 8.53 -15.10
CA GLU A 132 2.38 9.07 -16.46
C GLU A 132 1.08 8.72 -17.19
N SER A 133 0.57 7.50 -17.00
CA SER A 133 -0.70 7.06 -17.59
C SER A 133 -1.90 7.83 -17.03
N LEU A 134 -1.89 8.15 -15.74
CA LEU A 134 -2.89 9.02 -15.11
C LEU A 134 -2.78 10.45 -15.65
N ASP A 135 -1.57 10.99 -15.71
CA ASP A 135 -1.30 12.32 -16.26
C ASP A 135 -1.79 12.46 -17.69
N CYS A 136 -1.43 11.52 -18.56
CA CYS A 136 -1.80 11.53 -19.97
C CYS A 136 -3.32 11.53 -20.16
N LYS A 137 -4.04 10.70 -19.40
CA LYS A 137 -5.49 10.52 -19.55
C LYS A 137 -6.31 11.68 -18.99
N TYR A 138 -5.86 12.30 -17.89
CA TYR A 138 -6.68 13.24 -17.13
C TYR A 138 -6.23 14.70 -17.24
N LYS A 139 -4.95 15.00 -17.54
CA LYS A 139 -4.52 16.40 -17.81
C LYS A 139 -5.15 16.98 -19.07
N THR A 140 -5.37 16.18 -20.10
CA THR A 140 -6.01 16.60 -21.36
C THR A 140 -7.51 16.85 -21.22
N LYS A 141 -8.19 16.13 -20.31
CA LYS A 141 -9.64 16.29 -20.11
C LYS A 141 -10.02 17.58 -19.39
N ASP A 142 -9.16 18.07 -18.49
CA ASP A 142 -9.43 19.29 -17.72
C ASP A 142 -9.35 20.55 -18.59
N ALA A 143 -8.48 20.54 -19.62
CA ALA A 143 -8.45 21.59 -20.64
C ALA A 143 -9.73 21.60 -21.51
N GLY A 144 -10.28 20.42 -21.83
CA GLY A 144 -11.51 20.29 -22.62
C GLY A 144 -12.78 20.72 -21.88
N LEU A 145 -12.89 20.41 -20.59
CA LEU A 145 -14.08 20.72 -19.77
C LEU A 145 -14.22 22.23 -19.49
N ARG A 146 -13.10 22.95 -19.34
CA ARG A 146 -13.14 24.42 -19.18
C ARG A 146 -13.66 25.11 -20.45
N ASN A 147 -13.33 24.59 -21.63
CA ASN A 147 -13.78 25.17 -22.89
C ASN A 147 -15.28 24.95 -23.12
N SER A 148 -15.81 23.78 -22.77
CA SER A 148 -17.24 23.48 -22.97
C SER A 148 -18.17 24.21 -21.99
N LEU A 149 -17.73 24.47 -20.76
CA LEU A 149 -18.51 25.24 -19.78
C LEU A 149 -18.49 26.74 -20.09
N LEU A 150 -17.39 27.26 -20.63
CA LEU A 150 -17.29 28.65 -21.08
C LEU A 150 -18.12 28.91 -22.34
N THR A 151 -18.18 27.95 -23.27
CA THR A 151 -19.05 28.07 -24.46
C THR A 151 -20.52 27.97 -24.09
N ALA A 152 -20.92 27.02 -23.22
CA ALA A 152 -22.29 26.92 -22.73
C ALA A 152 -22.74 28.19 -21.99
N SER A 153 -21.87 28.79 -21.15
CA SER A 153 -22.17 30.03 -20.44
C SER A 153 -22.25 31.27 -21.35
N SER A 154 -21.64 31.22 -22.54
CA SER A 154 -21.72 32.28 -23.54
C SER A 154 -22.95 32.16 -24.45
N ILE A 155 -23.59 30.98 -24.50
CA ILE A 155 -24.76 30.70 -25.36
C ILE A 155 -26.08 31.05 -24.65
N ILE A 156 -26.14 31.01 -23.31
CA ILE A 156 -27.37 31.34 -22.52
C ILE A 156 -27.40 32.84 -22.14
N LYS A 157 -26.91 33.71 -23.03
CA LYS A 157 -27.07 35.17 -22.90
C LYS A 157 -27.56 35.77 -24.22
N TRP A 158 -28.79 35.45 -24.61
CA TRP A 158 -29.64 36.30 -25.47
C TRP A 158 -31.11 35.95 -25.19
#